data_AF-A0A5C8G162-F1
#
_entry.id   AF-A0A5C8G162-F1
#
_cell.length_a   1.000
_cell.length_b   1.000
_cell.length_c   1.000
_cell.angle_alpha   90.00
_cell.angle_beta   90.00
_cell.angle_gamma   90.00
#
_symmetry.space_group_name_H-M   'P 1'
#
loop_
_entity.id
_entity.type
_entity.pdbx_description
1 polymer ?
#
loop_
_entity_poly.entity_id
_entity_poly.type
_entity_poly.pdbx_seq_one_letter_code
_entity_poly.pdbx_strand_id
1 'polypeptide(L)'
;MIKHITKEKTKLFEILAFILLIGISLGSPIVVHYFGLKGTEFLPIFFALSLASYILNPLSLITLAIISPLINSIITGMPQVPILYFLIFEGFTFSVLISLLKNKFSFCILVPLSFIIARLSSIFLVFLLKSNIEIWFNGFIKGYKGIIVNSLFAVLIYLIFKDKRN
;
A
#
# COMPACT_ATOMS: atom_id res chain seq x y z
N MET A 1 30.61 -10.90 16.83
CA MET A 1 30.17 -9.61 17.43
C MET A 1 29.73 -8.59 16.37
N ILE A 2 30.59 -8.19 15.42
CA ILE A 2 30.28 -7.15 14.40
C ILE A 2 29.07 -7.49 13.50
N LYS A 3 28.92 -8.76 13.07
CA LYS A 3 27.78 -9.23 12.25
C LYS A 3 26.44 -9.25 13.01
N HIS A 4 26.48 -9.34 14.34
CA HIS A 4 25.28 -9.29 15.19
C HIS A 4 24.80 -7.85 15.36
N ILE A 5 25.73 -6.94 15.63
CA ILE A 5 25.46 -5.50 15.79
C ILE A 5 24.88 -4.90 14.50
N THR A 6 25.36 -5.32 13.33
CA THR A 6 24.83 -4.87 12.03
C THR A 6 23.42 -5.38 11.76
N LYS A 7 23.12 -6.65 12.11
CA LYS A 7 21.78 -7.24 12.00
C LYS A 7 20.76 -6.60 12.94
N GLU A 8 21.18 -6.23 14.14
CA GLU A 8 20.32 -5.51 15.09
C GLU A 8 20.01 -4.09 14.63
N LYS A 9 21.01 -3.38 14.08
CA LYS A 9 20.81 -2.04 13.50
C LYS A 9 19.83 -2.06 12.32
N THR A 10 19.91 -3.05 11.43
CA THR A 10 18.96 -3.16 10.30
C THR A 10 17.54 -3.49 10.78
N LYS A 11 17.41 -4.36 11.78
CA LYS A 11 16.11 -4.67 12.39
C LYS A 11 15.50 -3.45 13.09
N LEU A 12 16.29 -2.68 13.83
CA LEU A 12 15.82 -1.45 14.47
C LEU A 12 15.36 -0.42 13.44
N PHE A 13 16.15 -0.20 12.39
CA PHE A 13 15.77 0.69 11.29
C PHE A 13 14.44 0.28 10.66
N GLU A 14 14.26 -1.02 10.42
CA GLU A 14 13.02 -1.54 9.85
C GLU A 14 11.81 -1.30 10.76
N ILE A 15 11.94 -1.51 12.08
CA ILE A 15 10.87 -1.24 13.04
C ILE A 15 10.51 0.26 13.05
N LEU A 16 11.51 1.14 13.07
CA LEU A 16 11.29 2.59 13.04
C LEU A 16 10.61 3.02 11.74
N ALA A 17 11.06 2.48 10.60
CA ALA A 17 10.44 2.73 9.30
C ALA A 17 8.97 2.25 9.30
N PHE A 18 8.69 1.07 9.82
CA PHE A 18 7.34 0.53 9.92
C PHE A 18 6.40 1.44 10.73
N ILE A 19 6.85 1.91 11.90
CA ILE A 19 6.06 2.82 12.76
C ILE A 19 5.82 4.16 12.03
N LEU A 20 6.84 4.72 11.41
CA LEU A 20 6.71 5.96 10.62
C LEU A 20 5.72 5.79 9.47
N LEU A 21 5.73 4.64 8.79
CA LEU A 21 4.83 4.34 7.68
C LEU A 21 3.37 4.19 8.13
N ILE A 22 3.12 3.64 9.33
CA ILE A 22 1.79 3.69 9.95
C ILE A 22 1.38 5.16 10.15
N GLY A 23 2.25 5.99 10.73
CA GLY A 23 1.98 7.42 10.90
C GLY A 23 1.65 8.14 9.59
N ILE A 24 2.42 7.89 8.53
CA ILE A 24 2.15 8.43 7.18
C ILE A 24 0.80 7.94 6.65
N SER A 25 0.47 6.67 6.85
CA SER A 25 -0.81 6.12 6.42
C SER A 25 -2.01 6.67 7.17
N LEU A 26 -1.85 7.11 8.42
CA LEU A 26 -2.89 7.80 9.19
C LEU A 26 -3.01 9.27 8.78
N GLY A 27 -1.88 9.92 8.50
CA GLY A 27 -1.84 11.33 8.10
C GLY A 27 -2.30 11.57 6.66
N SER A 28 -2.01 10.65 5.75
CA SER A 28 -2.27 10.87 4.32
C SER A 28 -3.76 11.07 3.98
N PRO A 29 -4.74 10.35 4.55
CA PRO A 29 -6.14 10.60 4.29
C PRO A 29 -6.59 11.95 4.82
N ILE A 30 -6.10 12.36 6.00
CA ILE A 30 -6.43 13.64 6.62
C ILE A 30 -6.00 14.80 5.73
N VAL A 31 -4.77 14.76 5.22
CA VAL A 31 -4.24 15.78 4.30
C VAL A 31 -5.05 15.83 3.01
N VAL A 32 -5.35 14.68 2.41
CA VAL A 32 -6.11 14.61 1.14
C VAL A 32 -7.53 15.15 1.32
N HIS A 33 -8.20 14.81 2.42
CA HIS A 33 -9.52 15.34 2.75
C HIS A 33 -9.50 16.85 3.01
N TYR A 34 -8.45 17.37 3.63
CA TYR A 34 -8.28 18.80 3.85
C TYR A 34 -8.25 19.59 2.53
N PHE A 35 -7.63 19.04 1.48
CA PHE A 35 -7.63 19.63 0.13
C PHE A 35 -8.91 19.37 -0.69
N GLY A 36 -9.96 18.80 -0.08
CA GLY A 36 -11.24 18.54 -0.75
C GLY A 36 -11.22 17.36 -1.73
N LEU A 37 -10.15 16.58 -1.77
CA LEU A 37 -10.04 15.42 -2.63
C LEU A 37 -10.82 14.23 -2.03
N LYS A 38 -11.57 13.53 -2.89
CA LYS A 38 -12.36 12.36 -2.48
C LYS A 38 -11.47 11.11 -2.44
N GLY A 39 -11.59 10.33 -1.37
CA GLY A 39 -10.89 9.06 -1.20
C GLY A 39 -11.20 8.01 -2.29
N THR A 40 -12.30 8.17 -3.03
CA THR A 40 -12.69 7.33 -4.17
C THR A 40 -11.87 7.59 -5.44
N GLU A 41 -11.28 8.78 -5.56
CA GLU A 41 -10.42 9.15 -6.70
C GLU A 41 -8.95 8.98 -6.36
N PHE A 42 -8.61 9.23 -5.09
CA PHE A 42 -7.25 9.25 -4.60
C PHE A 42 -7.18 8.42 -3.34
N LEU A 43 -6.51 7.26 -3.39
CA LEU A 43 -6.39 6.38 -2.24
C LEU A 43 -5.11 6.69 -1.46
N PRO A 44 -5.20 7.41 -0.33
CA PRO A 44 -4.02 7.97 0.32
C PRO A 44 -3.26 6.91 1.13
N ILE A 45 -3.98 5.87 1.58
CA ILE A 45 -3.42 4.73 2.32
C ILE A 45 -2.34 4.00 1.50
N PHE A 46 -2.46 3.98 0.17
CA PHE A 46 -1.48 3.33 -0.67
C PHE A 46 -0.18 4.14 -0.85
N PHE A 47 -0.10 5.41 -0.44
CA PHE A 47 1.20 6.13 -0.44
C PHE A 47 2.19 5.51 0.53
N ALA A 48 1.72 5.27 1.76
CA ALA A 48 2.53 4.60 2.76
C ALA A 48 2.94 3.22 2.27
N LEU A 49 2.03 2.46 1.66
CA LEU A 49 2.32 1.13 1.14
C LEU A 49 3.29 1.15 -0.05
N SER A 50 3.15 2.11 -0.96
CA SER A 50 4.06 2.37 -2.07
C SER A 50 5.48 2.64 -1.57
N LEU A 51 5.63 3.52 -0.58
CA LEU A 51 6.92 3.82 0.03
C LEU A 51 7.49 2.59 0.77
N ALA A 52 6.64 1.90 1.51
CA ALA A 52 7.00 0.68 2.25
C ALA A 52 7.51 -0.43 1.35
N SER A 53 6.96 -0.56 0.14
CA SER A 53 7.28 -1.64 -0.80
C SER A 53 8.76 -1.69 -1.22
N TYR A 54 9.47 -0.57 -1.09
CA TYR A 54 10.91 -0.46 -1.33
C TYR A 54 11.77 -0.54 -0.06
N ILE A 55 11.21 -0.22 1.11
CA ILE A 55 11.95 -0.07 2.37
C ILE A 55 11.86 -1.31 3.24
N LEU A 56 10.67 -1.89 3.37
CA LEU A 56 10.38 -2.95 4.31
C LEU A 56 10.70 -4.34 3.75
N ASN A 57 10.97 -5.29 4.64
CA ASN A 57 11.03 -6.69 4.26
C ASN A 57 9.61 -7.22 3.90
N PRO A 58 9.52 -8.37 3.21
CA PRO A 58 8.24 -8.96 2.80
C PRO A 58 7.19 -9.10 3.90
N LEU A 59 7.59 -9.60 5.07
CA LEU A 59 6.67 -9.86 6.16
C LEU A 59 6.13 -8.54 6.72
N SER A 60 7.02 -7.59 7.01
CA SER A 60 6.67 -6.25 7.48
C SER A 60 5.78 -5.52 6.48
N LEU A 61 6.02 -5.66 5.17
CA LEU A 61 5.21 -5.03 4.13
C LEU A 61 3.78 -5.58 4.09
N ILE A 62 3.63 -6.90 4.20
CA ILE A 62 2.33 -7.57 4.26
C ILE A 62 1.60 -7.17 5.54
N THR A 63 2.31 -7.17 6.68
CA THR A 63 1.74 -6.75 7.96
C THR A 63 1.26 -5.29 7.91
N LEU A 64 2.02 -4.39 7.30
CA LEU A 64 1.64 -2.98 7.14
C LEU A 64 0.34 -2.84 6.34
N ALA A 65 0.19 -3.59 5.25
CA ALA A 65 -1.00 -3.55 4.40
C ALA A 65 -2.30 -3.94 5.14
N ILE A 66 -2.20 -4.79 6.16
CA ILE A 66 -3.35 -5.22 6.96
C ILE A 66 -3.56 -4.29 8.15
N ILE A 67 -2.50 -4.03 8.92
CA ILE A 67 -2.60 -3.28 10.18
C ILE A 67 -2.95 -1.82 9.91
N SER A 68 -2.37 -1.21 8.87
CA SER A 68 -2.52 0.23 8.67
C SER A 68 -3.97 0.67 8.41
N PRO A 69 -4.72 0.03 7.48
CA PRO A 69 -6.15 0.35 7.30
C PRO A 69 -6.99 0.05 8.54
N LEU A 70 -6.67 -1.00 9.31
CA LEU A 70 -7.37 -1.34 10.54
C LEU A 70 -7.20 -0.25 11.60
N ILE A 71 -5.95 0.15 11.88
CA ILE A 71 -5.66 1.23 12.82
C ILE A 71 -6.34 2.52 12.37
N ASN A 72 -6.27 2.86 11.08
CA ASN A 72 -6.94 4.05 10.56
C ASN A 72 -8.46 4.00 10.79
N SER A 73 -9.09 2.86 10.53
CA SER A 73 -10.53 2.68 10.77
C SER A 73 -10.90 2.79 12.25
N ILE A 74 -10.06 2.28 13.16
CA ILE A 74 -10.33 2.36 14.60
C ILE A 74 -10.21 3.80 15.09
N ILE A 75 -9.20 4.54 14.63
CA ILE A 75 -8.92 5.90 15.11
C ILE A 75 -9.84 6.93 14.46
N THR A 76 -10.06 6.84 13.14
CA THR A 76 -10.75 7.88 12.36
C THR A 76 -12.20 7.52 12.02
N GLY A 77 -12.60 6.27 12.26
CA GLY A 77 -13.87 5.71 11.76
C GLY A 77 -13.87 5.42 10.26
N MET A 78 -12.75 5.64 9.56
CA MET A 78 -12.61 5.41 8.11
C MET A 78 -11.35 4.58 7.80
N PRO A 79 -11.36 3.70 6.78
CA PRO A 79 -12.48 3.36 5.92
C PRO A 79 -13.52 2.49 6.62
N GLN A 80 -14.81 2.71 6.34
CA GLN A 80 -15.90 1.93 6.91
C GLN A 80 -16.03 0.56 6.25
N VAL A 81 -16.65 -0.40 6.95
CA VAL A 81 -17.04 -1.69 6.38
C VAL A 81 -18.19 -1.47 5.37
N PRO A 82 -18.17 -2.09 4.17
CA PRO A 82 -17.25 -3.14 3.72
C PRO A 82 -15.98 -2.65 3.02
N ILE A 83 -15.84 -1.35 2.72
CA ILE A 83 -14.69 -0.78 1.99
C ILE A 83 -13.36 -1.14 2.66
N LEU A 84 -13.33 -1.18 3.99
CA LEU A 84 -12.17 -1.65 4.76
C LEU A 84 -11.65 -3.02 4.30
N TYR A 85 -12.55 -3.98 4.07
CA TYR A 85 -12.17 -5.34 3.64
C TYR A 85 -11.56 -5.35 2.25
N PHE A 86 -12.12 -4.56 1.33
CA PHE A 86 -11.57 -4.38 -0.02
C PHE A 86 -10.15 -3.81 0.06
N LEU A 87 -9.93 -2.76 0.86
CA LEU A 87 -8.61 -2.14 0.98
C LEU A 87 -7.55 -3.05 1.59
N ILE A 88 -7.91 -3.80 2.65
CA ILE A 88 -6.99 -4.77 3.26
C ILE A 88 -6.62 -5.84 2.24
N PHE A 89 -7.58 -6.36 1.48
CA PHE A 89 -7.33 -7.42 0.51
C PHE A 89 -6.52 -6.96 -0.71
N GLU A 90 -6.82 -5.77 -1.23
CA GLU A 90 -6.03 -5.12 -2.27
C GLU A 90 -4.58 -4.89 -1.79
N GLY A 91 -4.41 -4.29 -0.60
CA GLY A 91 -3.11 -4.03 -0.01
C GLY A 91 -2.31 -5.32 0.23
N PHE A 92 -2.97 -6.36 0.76
CA PHE A 92 -2.37 -7.68 0.94
C PHE A 92 -1.88 -8.26 -0.40
N THR A 93 -2.75 -8.25 -1.42
CA THR A 93 -2.41 -8.76 -2.77
C THR A 93 -1.22 -8.01 -3.35
N PHE A 94 -1.23 -6.68 -3.26
CA PHE A 94 -0.12 -5.83 -3.69
C PHE A 94 1.19 -6.22 -2.99
N SER A 95 1.18 -6.28 -1.66
CA SER A 95 2.37 -6.58 -0.85
C SER A 95 2.94 -7.98 -1.13
N VAL A 96 2.07 -8.97 -1.33
CA VAL A 96 2.48 -10.33 -1.71
C VAL A 96 3.14 -10.34 -3.09
N LEU A 97 2.54 -9.68 -4.08
CA LEU A 97 3.11 -9.62 -5.44
C LEU A 97 4.47 -8.95 -5.46
N ILE A 98 4.62 -7.80 -4.79
CA ILE A 98 5.93 -7.13 -4.65
C ILE A 98 6.93 -8.10 -4.02
N SER A 99 6.56 -8.73 -2.91
CA SER A 99 7.44 -9.61 -2.14
C SER A 99 7.96 -10.80 -2.93
N LEU A 100 7.10 -11.43 -3.74
CA LEU A 100 7.43 -12.62 -4.51
C LEU A 100 8.17 -12.32 -5.81
N LEU A 101 7.88 -11.18 -6.45
CA LEU A 101 8.30 -10.90 -7.81
C LEU A 101 9.37 -9.80 -7.93
N LYS A 102 9.76 -9.14 -6.81
CA LYS A 102 10.79 -8.08 -6.81
C LYS A 102 12.15 -8.48 -7.39
N ASN A 103 12.47 -9.77 -7.39
CA ASN A 103 13.72 -10.30 -7.94
C ASN A 103 13.60 -10.73 -9.42
N LYS A 104 12.37 -10.76 -9.97
CA LYS A 104 12.08 -11.23 -11.33
C LYS A 104 11.80 -10.09 -12.32
N PHE A 105 11.21 -9.00 -11.84
CA PHE A 105 10.84 -7.85 -12.65
C PHE A 105 11.50 -6.58 -12.12
N SER A 106 11.71 -5.59 -13.01
CA SER A 106 12.14 -4.27 -12.57
C SER A 106 11.05 -3.63 -11.70
N PHE A 107 11.46 -2.90 -10.66
CA PHE A 107 10.51 -2.27 -9.75
C PHE A 107 9.55 -1.31 -10.48
N CYS A 108 10.04 -0.63 -11.53
CA CYS A 108 9.25 0.27 -12.36
C CYS A 108 8.09 -0.41 -13.09
N ILE A 109 8.23 -1.68 -13.47
CA ILE A 109 7.18 -2.47 -14.12
C ILE A 109 6.31 -3.17 -13.06
N LEU A 110 6.96 -3.68 -12.02
CA LEU A 110 6.31 -4.49 -11.01
C LEU A 110 5.25 -3.69 -10.22
N VAL A 111 5.55 -2.46 -9.81
CA VAL A 111 4.62 -1.68 -8.98
C VAL A 111 3.29 -1.37 -9.68
N PRO A 112 3.26 -0.78 -10.90
CA PRO A 112 2.01 -0.57 -11.61
C PRO A 112 1.22 -1.86 -11.82
N LEU A 113 1.92 -2.95 -12.17
CA LEU A 113 1.29 -4.25 -12.37
C LEU A 113 0.66 -4.79 -11.08
N SER A 114 1.36 -4.67 -9.94
CA SER A 114 0.84 -5.07 -8.64
C SER A 114 -0.41 -4.29 -8.24
N PHE A 115 -0.48 -2.98 -8.55
CA PHE A 115 -1.70 -2.20 -8.30
C PHE A 115 -2.90 -2.67 -9.13
N ILE A 116 -2.68 -2.94 -10.42
CA ILE A 116 -3.75 -3.41 -11.31
C ILE A 116 -4.26 -4.78 -10.84
N ILE A 117 -3.35 -5.71 -10.54
CA ILE A 117 -3.72 -7.05 -10.07
C ILE A 117 -4.41 -6.97 -8.70
N ALA A 118 -3.92 -6.14 -7.77
CA ALA A 118 -4.57 -5.93 -6.48
C ALA A 118 -6.01 -5.43 -6.65
N ARG A 119 -6.23 -4.46 -7.55
CA ARG A 119 -7.57 -3.96 -7.85
C ARG A 119 -8.48 -5.04 -8.43
N LEU A 120 -7.98 -5.81 -9.37
CA LEU A 120 -8.74 -6.91 -9.97
C LEU A 120 -9.03 -8.02 -8.97
N SER A 121 -8.11 -8.33 -8.05
CA SER A 121 -8.31 -9.40 -7.06
C SER A 121 -9.50 -9.11 -6.14
N SER A 122 -9.79 -7.84 -5.88
CA SER A 122 -10.91 -7.42 -5.06
C SER A 122 -12.29 -7.82 -5.60
N ILE A 123 -12.40 -8.23 -6.89
CA ILE A 123 -13.62 -8.81 -7.45
C ILE A 123 -14.05 -10.08 -6.70
N PHE A 124 -13.09 -10.82 -6.14
CA PHE A 124 -13.36 -12.00 -5.32
C PHE A 124 -14.21 -11.64 -4.08
N LEU A 125 -13.94 -10.49 -3.47
CA LEU A 125 -14.70 -10.01 -2.32
C LEU A 125 -16.11 -9.54 -2.69
N VAL A 126 -16.34 -9.11 -3.93
CA VAL A 126 -17.69 -8.79 -4.41
C VAL A 126 -18.57 -10.03 -4.32
N PHE A 127 -18.07 -11.17 -4.80
CA PHE A 127 -18.78 -12.44 -4.72
C PHE A 127 -18.92 -12.95 -3.29
N LEU A 128 -17.84 -12.88 -2.50
CA LEU A 128 -17.84 -13.37 -1.11
C LEU A 128 -18.80 -12.59 -0.21
N LEU A 129 -18.84 -11.27 -0.34
CA LEU A 129 -19.66 -10.37 0.48
C LEU A 129 -21.05 -10.12 -0.13
N LYS A 130 -21.38 -10.75 -1.27
CA LYS A 130 -22.62 -10.51 -2.05
C LYS A 130 -22.84 -9.02 -2.33
N SER A 131 -21.76 -8.30 -2.64
CA SER A 131 -21.80 -6.88 -2.99
C SER A 131 -22.25 -6.68 -4.43
N ASN A 132 -22.66 -5.45 -4.77
CA ASN A 132 -23.10 -5.12 -6.13
C ASN A 132 -21.88 -4.92 -7.05
N ILE A 133 -21.83 -5.71 -8.13
CA ILE A 133 -20.76 -5.68 -9.13
C ILE A 133 -20.68 -4.34 -9.88
N GLU A 134 -21.79 -3.65 -10.10
CA GLU A 134 -21.80 -2.33 -10.76
C GLU A 134 -21.16 -1.26 -9.89
N ILE A 135 -21.39 -1.32 -8.57
CA ILE A 135 -20.77 -0.41 -7.61
C ILE A 135 -19.26 -0.63 -7.60
N TRP A 136 -18.82 -1.88 -7.57
CA TRP A 136 -17.41 -2.24 -7.68
C TRP A 136 -16.79 -1.75 -9.00
N PHE A 137 -17.45 -2.00 -10.14
CA PHE A 137 -16.95 -1.63 -11.45
C PHE A 137 -16.82 -0.10 -11.60
N ASN A 138 -17.80 0.65 -11.13
CA ASN A 138 -17.73 2.11 -11.07
C ASN A 138 -16.59 2.60 -10.16
N GLY A 139 -16.36 1.94 -9.03
CA GLY A 139 -15.23 2.21 -8.13
C GLY A 139 -13.88 1.93 -8.81
N PHE A 140 -13.77 0.82 -9.53
CA PHE A 140 -12.59 0.44 -10.30
C PHE A 140 -12.28 1.51 -11.38
N ILE A 141 -13.28 1.91 -12.16
CA ILE A 141 -13.13 2.94 -13.19
C ILE A 141 -12.69 4.26 -12.57
N LYS A 142 -13.29 4.71 -11.46
CA LYS A 142 -12.91 5.97 -10.79
C LYS A 142 -11.52 5.90 -10.14
N GLY A 143 -11.11 4.71 -9.73
CA GLY A 143 -9.85 4.47 -9.03
C GLY A 143 -8.58 4.53 -9.90
N TYR A 144 -8.70 4.64 -11.23
CA TYR A 144 -7.54 4.66 -12.14
C TYR A 144 -6.55 5.79 -11.82
N LYS A 145 -7.03 6.98 -11.42
CA LYS A 145 -6.19 8.11 -11.01
C LYS A 145 -5.29 7.71 -9.84
N GLY A 146 -5.87 7.03 -8.84
CA GLY A 146 -5.15 6.52 -7.69
C GLY A 146 -4.07 5.49 -8.07
N ILE A 147 -4.35 4.59 -9.02
CA ILE A 147 -3.34 3.62 -9.52
C ILE A 147 -2.16 4.36 -10.14
N ILE A 148 -2.45 5.33 -11.02
CA ILE A 148 -1.41 6.09 -11.74
C ILE A 148 -0.54 6.85 -10.73
N VAL A 149 -1.16 7.62 -9.82
CA VAL A 149 -0.39 8.47 -8.91
C VAL A 149 0.40 7.65 -7.88
N ASN A 150 -0.17 6.59 -7.31
CA ASN A 150 0.57 5.74 -6.36
C ASN A 150 1.71 4.99 -7.04
N SER A 151 1.54 4.59 -8.30
CA SER A 151 2.60 3.96 -9.09
C SER A 151 3.72 4.93 -9.40
N LEU A 152 3.39 6.13 -9.91
CA LEU A 152 4.38 7.18 -10.17
C LEU A 152 5.14 7.55 -8.89
N PHE A 153 4.44 7.72 -7.77
CA PHE A 153 5.05 8.02 -6.49
C PHE A 153 6.05 6.92 -6.07
N ALA A 154 5.65 5.65 -6.12
CA ALA A 154 6.54 4.54 -5.80
C ALA A 154 7.78 4.48 -6.69
N VAL A 155 7.61 4.70 -8.00
CA VAL A 155 8.71 4.69 -8.97
C VAL A 155 9.65 5.86 -8.75
N LEU A 156 9.14 7.07 -8.49
CA LEU A 156 9.96 8.24 -8.19
C LEU A 156 10.81 8.01 -6.94
N ILE A 157 10.19 7.51 -5.86
CA ILE A 157 10.91 7.14 -4.64
C ILE A 157 12.00 6.10 -4.95
N TYR A 158 11.67 5.06 -5.70
CA TYR A 158 12.64 4.05 -6.10
C TYR A 158 13.83 4.68 -6.84
N LEU A 159 13.60 5.54 -7.82
CA LEU A 159 14.66 6.19 -8.60
C LEU A 159 15.55 7.09 -7.73
N ILE A 160 14.96 7.87 -6.82
CA ILE A 160 15.71 8.75 -5.90
C ILE A 160 16.63 7.97 -4.97
N PHE A 161 16.19 6.80 -4.49
CA PHE A 161 16.94 6.03 -3.49
C PHE A 161 17.78 4.89 -4.08
N LYS A 162 17.54 4.47 -5.32
CA LYS A 162 18.28 3.38 -5.97
C LYS A 162 19.78 3.67 -6.05
N ASP A 163 20.16 4.90 -6.39
CA ASP A 163 21.58 5.27 -6.57
C ASP A 163 22.35 5.38 -5.25
N LYS A 164 21.67 5.44 -4.11
CA LYS A 164 22.32 5.55 -2.78
C LYS A 164 22.59 4.20 -2.10
N ARG A 165 22.20 3.07 -2.73
CA ARG A 165 22.34 1.72 -2.16
C ARG A 165 23.33 0.82 -2.92
N ASN A 166 23.93 1.31 -4.00
CA ASN A 166 25.05 0.67 -4.68
C ASN A 166 26.36 1.32 -4.25
#